data_AF-A0A0B6YNW7-F1
#
_entry.id   AF-A0A0B6YNW7-F1
#
_cell.length_a   1.000
_cell.length_b   1.000
_cell.length_c   1.000
_cell.angle_alpha   90.00
_cell.angle_beta   90.00
_cell.angle_gamma   90.00
#
_symmetry.space_group_name_H-M   'P 1'
#
loop_
_entity.id
_entity.type
_entity.pdbx_description
1 polymer ?
#
loop_
_entity_poly.entity_id
_entity_poly.type
_entity_poly.pdbx_seq_one_letter_code
_entity_poly.pdbx_strand_id
1 'polypeptide(L)'
;LGMELFQGTITYKAEFANRTFVCGTYEQLEYWANNFDDFFASVIVLWNIMVVNNWQVFLEVFKNKTSPWSYLYFVAWWLLSVILVLNLFTALIMENFIMKWDRRNQISEAVT
;
A
#
# COMPACT_ATOMS: atom_id res chain seq x y z
N LEU A 1 -11.45 0.29 -11.59
CA LEU A 1 -10.55 1.46 -11.69
C LEU A 1 -9.07 1.09 -11.83
N GLY A 2 -8.37 0.60 -10.80
CA GLY A 2 -6.92 0.32 -10.91
C GLY A 2 -6.56 -0.64 -12.05
N MET A 3 -7.29 -1.77 -12.15
CA MET A 3 -7.16 -2.70 -13.28
C MET A 3 -7.46 -2.04 -14.63
N GLU A 4 -8.51 -1.22 -14.75
CA GLU A 4 -8.84 -0.54 -16.01
C GLU A 4 -7.76 0.48 -16.45
N LEU A 5 -7.05 1.08 -15.50
CA LEU A 5 -6.03 2.09 -15.77
C LEU A 5 -4.64 1.49 -16.04
N PHE A 6 -4.31 0.36 -15.42
CA PHE A 6 -2.93 -0.15 -15.34
C PHE A 6 -2.76 -1.60 -15.78
N GLN A 7 -3.81 -2.27 -16.23
CA GLN A 7 -3.71 -3.64 -16.75
C GLN A 7 -2.77 -3.72 -17.96
N GLY A 8 -1.92 -4.74 -17.98
CA GLY A 8 -0.96 -5.04 -19.04
C GLY A 8 0.26 -4.12 -19.07
N THR A 9 0.43 -3.24 -18.08
CA THR A 9 1.53 -2.25 -18.07
C THR A 9 2.84 -2.82 -17.53
N ILE A 10 2.75 -3.76 -16.59
CA ILE A 10 3.89 -4.43 -15.97
C ILE A 10 3.85 -5.89 -16.38
N THR A 11 4.79 -6.30 -17.24
CA THR A 11 4.89 -7.69 -17.71
C THR A 11 6.35 -8.08 -17.79
N TYR A 12 6.68 -9.24 -17.26
CA TYR A 12 8.01 -9.82 -17.39
C TYR A 12 8.23 -10.32 -18.83
N LYS A 13 9.39 -9.98 -19.42
CA LYS A 13 9.83 -10.49 -20.71
C LYS A 13 11.14 -11.26 -20.53
N ALA A 14 11.32 -12.37 -21.24
CA ALA A 14 12.54 -13.17 -21.17
C ALA A 14 13.81 -12.37 -21.51
N GLU A 15 13.68 -11.33 -22.34
CA GLU A 15 14.76 -10.38 -22.66
C GLU A 15 15.32 -9.64 -21.44
N PHE A 16 14.56 -9.57 -20.34
CA PHE A 16 14.99 -8.92 -19.10
C PHE A 16 15.93 -9.79 -18.26
N ALA A 17 15.98 -11.10 -18.47
CA ALA A 17 16.87 -12.00 -17.73
C ALA A 17 18.36 -11.65 -17.91
N ASN A 18 18.72 -11.08 -19.06
CA ASN A 18 20.09 -10.74 -19.42
C ASN A 18 20.38 -9.22 -19.31
N ARG A 19 19.43 -8.41 -18.82
CA ARG A 19 19.63 -6.97 -18.65
C ARG A 19 20.06 -6.64 -17.23
N THR A 20 21.03 -5.74 -17.11
CA THR A 20 21.38 -5.11 -15.84
C THR A 20 20.46 -3.92 -15.59
N PHE A 21 19.71 -3.96 -14.49
CA PHE A 21 18.88 -2.86 -14.04
C PHE A 21 19.64 -1.98 -13.03
N VAL A 22 19.26 -0.71 -12.96
CA VAL A 22 19.81 0.21 -11.96
C VAL A 22 19.35 -0.24 -10.57
N CYS A 23 20.23 -0.16 -9.58
CA CYS A 23 19.90 -0.53 -8.21
C CYS A 23 18.74 0.32 -7.68
N GLY A 24 17.76 -0.33 -7.04
CA GLY A 24 16.58 0.32 -6.46
C GLY A 24 15.42 0.50 -7.43
N THR A 25 15.52 0.07 -8.70
CA THR A 25 14.36 0.10 -9.61
C THR A 25 13.43 -1.08 -9.40
N TYR A 26 12.19 -0.92 -9.85
CA TYR A 26 11.15 -1.95 -9.74
C TYR A 26 11.56 -3.26 -10.41
N GLU A 27 12.22 -3.19 -11.56
CA GLU A 27 12.72 -4.35 -12.30
C GLU A 27 13.87 -5.06 -11.56
N GLN A 28 14.77 -4.32 -10.93
CA GLN A 28 15.91 -4.86 -10.19
C GLN A 28 15.47 -5.57 -8.90
N LEU A 29 14.37 -5.12 -8.29
CA LEU A 29 13.78 -5.72 -7.08
C LEU A 29 12.82 -6.88 -7.39
N GLU A 30 12.71 -7.27 -8.66
CA GLU A 30 11.89 -8.40 -9.12
C GLU A 30 10.40 -8.28 -8.75
N TYR A 31 9.87 -7.06 -8.68
CA TYR A 31 8.48 -6.81 -8.27
C TYR A 31 7.42 -7.14 -9.33
N TRP A 32 7.75 -7.86 -10.40
CA TRP A 32 6.89 -8.15 -11.55
C TRP A 32 5.50 -8.72 -11.23
N ALA A 33 5.36 -9.43 -10.11
CA ALA A 33 4.08 -9.97 -9.64
C ALA A 33 3.11 -8.89 -9.12
N ASN A 34 3.60 -7.70 -8.77
CA ASN A 34 2.80 -6.62 -8.21
C ASN A 34 2.20 -5.73 -9.32
N ASN A 35 1.32 -6.31 -10.12
CA ASN A 35 0.66 -5.65 -11.24
C ASN A 35 -0.86 -5.48 -10.99
N PHE A 36 -1.55 -4.91 -11.98
CA PHE A 36 -3.00 -4.69 -11.97
C PHE A 36 -3.71 -5.59 -13.00
N ASP A 37 -3.13 -6.76 -13.31
CA ASP A 37 -3.64 -7.63 -14.39
C ASP A 37 -4.79 -8.52 -13.91
N ASP A 38 -4.78 -8.86 -12.61
CA ASP A 38 -5.84 -9.60 -11.95
C ASP A 38 -6.25 -8.94 -10.62
N PHE A 39 -7.42 -9.35 -10.12
CA PHE A 39 -8.02 -8.76 -8.93
C PHE A 39 -7.13 -8.93 -7.68
N PHE A 40 -6.56 -10.11 -7.46
CA PHE A 40 -5.77 -10.37 -6.25
C PHE A 40 -4.41 -9.66 -6.30
N ALA A 41 -3.74 -9.67 -7.45
CA ALA A 41 -2.52 -8.89 -7.68
C ALA A 41 -2.78 -7.39 -7.42
N SER A 42 -3.90 -6.86 -7.90
CA SER A 42 -4.26 -5.46 -7.66
C SER A 42 -4.45 -5.13 -6.17
N VAL A 43 -5.05 -6.04 -5.40
CA VAL A 43 -5.20 -5.90 -3.94
C VAL A 43 -3.84 -5.90 -3.26
N ILE A 44 -2.91 -6.77 -3.67
CA ILE A 44 -1.55 -6.82 -3.14
C ILE A 44 -0.79 -5.52 -3.43
N VAL A 45 -0.92 -4.96 -4.63
CA VAL A 45 -0.32 -3.65 -4.97
C VAL A 45 -0.86 -2.56 -4.04
N LEU A 46 -2.19 -2.48 -3.89
CA LEU A 46 -2.82 -1.48 -3.04
C LEU A 46 -2.44 -1.64 -1.56
N TRP A 47 -2.28 -2.88 -1.08
CA TRP A 47 -1.75 -3.19 0.24
C TRP A 47 -0.31 -2.71 0.41
N ASN A 48 0.59 -3.04 -0.53
CA ASN A 48 1.99 -2.63 -0.47
C ASN A 48 2.13 -1.10 -0.43
N ILE A 49 1.30 -0.38 -1.18
CA ILE A 49 1.28 1.09 -1.17
C ILE A 49 0.71 1.65 0.16
N MET A 50 -0.29 0.97 0.74
CA MET A 50 -0.85 1.35 2.05
C MET A 50 0.19 1.25 3.18
N VAL A 51 1.12 0.28 3.11
CA VAL A 51 2.21 0.15 4.09
C VAL A 51 3.26 1.26 3.93
N VAL A 52 3.27 1.99 2.80
CA VAL A 52 4.17 3.11 2.48
C VAL A 52 5.66 2.71 2.32
N ASN A 53 6.04 1.47 2.63
CA ASN A 53 7.41 1.00 2.44
C ASN A 53 7.73 0.83 0.94
N ASN A 54 8.83 1.42 0.48
CA ASN A 54 9.27 1.41 -0.93
C ASN A 54 8.23 1.90 -1.96
N TRP A 55 7.18 2.59 -1.51
CA TRP A 55 6.09 3.04 -2.37
C TRP A 55 6.58 3.92 -3.53
N GLN A 56 7.65 4.69 -3.35
CA GLN A 56 8.25 5.52 -4.40
C GLN A 56 8.63 4.70 -5.65
N VAL A 57 9.08 3.45 -5.47
CA VAL A 57 9.46 2.56 -6.57
C VAL A 57 8.22 2.13 -7.38
N PHE A 58 7.10 1.88 -6.68
CA PHE A 58 5.81 1.59 -7.33
C PHE A 58 5.30 2.81 -8.11
N LEU A 59 5.26 3.96 -7.46
CA LEU A 59 4.78 5.20 -8.08
C LEU A 59 5.61 5.58 -9.32
N GLU A 60 6.93 5.40 -9.25
CA GLU A 60 7.83 5.66 -10.37
C GLU A 60 7.61 4.71 -11.55
N VAL A 61 7.48 3.40 -11.32
CA VAL A 61 7.27 2.46 -12.42
C VAL A 61 5.94 2.70 -13.13
N PHE A 62 4.85 2.93 -12.39
CA PHE A 62 3.55 3.17 -13.02
C PHE A 62 3.52 4.49 -13.77
N LYS A 63 4.20 5.52 -13.27
CA LYS A 63 4.39 6.79 -13.99
C LYS A 63 5.18 6.60 -15.28
N ASN A 64 6.26 5.81 -15.25
CA ASN A 64 7.09 5.55 -16.42
C ASN A 64 6.38 4.66 -17.46
N LYS A 65 5.51 3.73 -17.05
CA LYS A 65 4.79 2.82 -17.96
C LYS A 65 3.48 3.39 -18.51
N THR A 66 2.86 4.35 -17.82
CA THR A 66 1.56 4.92 -18.23
C THR A 66 1.63 6.41 -18.51
N SER A 67 1.63 7.22 -17.45
CA SER A 67 1.60 8.67 -17.54
C SER A 67 1.94 9.30 -16.19
N PRO A 68 2.51 10.52 -16.14
CA PRO A 68 2.67 11.28 -14.90
C PRO A 68 1.39 11.46 -14.07
N TRP A 69 0.22 11.42 -14.72
CA TRP A 69 -1.08 11.52 -14.04
C TRP A 69 -1.39 10.32 -13.12
N SER A 70 -0.68 9.19 -13.27
CA SER A 70 -0.79 8.03 -12.37
C SER A 70 -0.45 8.36 -10.91
N TYR A 71 0.40 9.37 -10.66
CA TYR A 71 0.68 9.83 -9.30
C TYR A 71 -0.59 10.28 -8.57
N LEU A 72 -1.54 10.91 -9.26
CA LEU A 72 -2.79 11.36 -8.64
C LEU A 72 -3.60 10.17 -8.11
N TYR A 73 -3.64 9.06 -8.84
CA TYR A 73 -4.32 7.84 -8.40
C TYR A 73 -3.71 7.29 -7.11
N PHE A 74 -2.38 7.13 -7.07
CA PHE A 74 -1.70 6.56 -5.91
C PHE A 74 -1.70 7.49 -4.70
N VAL A 75 -1.57 8.80 -4.90
CA VAL A 75 -1.67 9.79 -3.82
C VAL A 75 -3.09 9.83 -3.25
N ALA A 76 -4.12 9.76 -4.10
CA ALA A 76 -5.51 9.68 -3.63
C ALA A 76 -5.77 8.39 -2.82
N TRP A 77 -5.25 7.25 -3.28
CA TRP A 77 -5.31 5.99 -2.52
C TRP A 77 -4.58 6.09 -1.17
N TRP A 78 -3.40 6.69 -1.14
CA TRP A 78 -2.63 6.90 0.09
C TRP A 78 -3.38 7.77 1.10
N LEU A 79 -3.98 8.89 0.66
CA LEU A 79 -4.83 9.73 1.51
C LEU A 79 -6.00 8.94 2.09
N LEU A 80 -6.71 8.18 1.25
CA LEU A 80 -7.86 7.39 1.70
C LEU A 80 -7.45 6.29 2.68
N SER A 81 -6.42 5.52 2.35
CA SER A 81 -6.05 4.34 3.14
C SER A 81 -5.23 4.69 4.38
N VAL A 82 -4.14 5.44 4.23
CA VAL A 82 -3.21 5.72 5.33
C VAL A 82 -3.77 6.80 6.25
N ILE A 83 -4.25 7.91 5.67
CA ILE A 83 -4.67 9.05 6.49
C ILE A 83 -6.07 8.85 7.07
N LEU A 84 -7.01 8.27 6.31
CA LEU A 84 -8.36 8.06 6.83
C LEU A 84 -8.51 6.68 7.48
N VAL A 85 -8.29 5.59 6.75
CA VAL A 85 -8.60 4.24 7.26
C VAL A 85 -7.69 3.84 8.42
N LEU A 86 -6.36 3.94 8.29
CA LEU A 86 -5.44 3.51 9.36
C LEU A 86 -5.56 4.37 10.62
N ASN A 87 -5.73 5.68 10.47
CA ASN A 87 -5.91 6.56 11.63
C ASN A 87 -7.25 6.32 12.33
N LEU A 88 -8.34 6.12 11.58
CA LEU A 88 -9.63 5.76 12.17
C LEU A 88 -9.55 4.41 12.88
N PHE A 89 -8.92 3.41 12.26
CA PHE A 89 -8.71 2.10 12.87
C PHE A 89 -7.89 2.18 14.15
N THR A 90 -6.80 2.96 14.14
CA THR A 90 -5.95 3.18 15.32
C THR A 90 -6.72 3.90 16.43
N ALA A 91 -7.51 4.91 16.09
CA ALA A 91 -8.35 5.63 17.04
C ALA A 91 -9.37 4.69 17.72
N LEU A 92 -10.05 3.84 16.93
CA LEU A 92 -11.00 2.85 17.45
C LEU A 92 -10.32 1.84 18.39
N ILE A 93 -9.13 1.36 18.03
CA ILE A 93 -8.36 0.46 18.91
C ILE A 93 -8.01 1.16 20.22
N MET A 94 -7.48 2.39 20.13
CA MET A 94 -7.07 3.16 21.29
C MET A 94 -8.24 3.46 22.23
N GLU A 95 -9.39 3.84 21.68
CA GLU A 95 -10.63 4.06 22.45
C GLU A 95 -11.05 2.79 23.19
N ASN A 96 -11.06 1.63 22.52
CA ASN A 96 -11.38 0.36 23.15
C ASN A 96 -10.41 -0.01 24.28
N PHE A 97 -9.12 0.29 24.12
CA PHE A 97 -8.13 0.07 25.18
C PHE A 97 -8.34 0.98 26.37
N ILE A 98 -8.58 2.28 26.14
CA ILE A 98 -8.85 3.27 27.19
C ILE A 98 -10.10 2.90 27.99
N MET A 99 -11.21 2.58 27.31
CA MET A 99 -12.45 2.18 27.97
C MET A 99 -12.28 0.95 28.88
N LYS A 100 -11.47 -0.03 28.45
CA LYS A 100 -11.18 -1.24 29.26
C LYS A 100 -10.18 -0.96 30.38
N TRP A 101 -9.24 -0.04 30.19
CA TRP A 101 -8.27 0.37 31.21
C TRP A 101 -8.97 1.13 32.34
N ASP A 102 -9.77 2.15 32.00
CA ASP A 102 -10.48 2.98 32.96
C ASP A 102 -11.47 2.16 33.80
N ARG A 103 -12.21 1.24 33.17
CA ARG A 103 -13.11 0.31 33.88
C ARG A 103 -12.37 -0.56 34.90
N ARG A 104 -11.15 -1.02 34.58
CA ARG A 104 -10.35 -1.84 35.51
C ARG A 104 -9.88 -1.03 36.70
N ASN A 105 -9.47 0.22 36.49
CA ASN A 105 -9.02 1.10 37.58
C ASN A 105 -10.15 1.44 38.54
N GLN A 106 -11.36 1.75 38.02
CA GLN A 106 -12.54 2.01 38.86
C GLN A 106 -12.93 0.81 39.73
N ILE A 107 -12.85 -0.41 39.19
CA ILE A 107 -13.11 -1.63 39.96
C ILE A 107 -12.05 -1.83 41.06
N SER A 108 -10.78 -1.55 40.77
CA SER A 108 -9.71 -1.67 41.76
C SER A 108 -9.89 -0.70 42.93
N GLU A 109 -10.31 0.53 42.66
CA GLU A 109 -10.60 1.53 43.70
C GLU A 109 -11.82 1.17 44.54
N ALA A 110 -12.84 0.54 43.94
CA ALA A 110 -14.04 0.11 44.68
C ALA A 110 -13.81 -1.11 45.60
N VAL A 111 -12.71 -1.83 45.43
CA VAL A 111 -12.35 -3.03 46.23
C VAL A 111 -11.34 -2.71 47.33
N THR A 112 -10.74 -1.51 47.33
CA THR A 112 -9.80 -1.04 48.36
C THR A 112 -10.54 -0.22 49.41
#